data_AF-A0A211ZJJ7-F1
#
_entry.id   AF-A0A211ZJJ7-F1
#
_cell.length_a   1.000
_cell.length_b   1.000
_cell.length_c   1.000
_cell.angle_alpha   90.00
_cell.angle_beta   90.00
_cell.angle_gamma   90.00
#
_symmetry.space_group_name_H-M   'P 1'
#
loop_
_entity.id
_entity.type
_entity.pdbx_description
1 polymer ?
#
loop_
_entity_poly.entity_id
_entity_poly.type
_entity_poly.pdbx_seq_one_letter_code
_entity_poly.pdbx_strand_id
1 'polypeptide(L)' 'MIAVAGPAWAAGEYGVFCADNRIEIEMRTLEQEKTARGSNVCQFGSFDYLSDAQSFVAKNFGSQGAACSCK' A
#
# COMPACT_ATOMS: atom_id res chain seq x y z
N MET A 1 37.78 -5.85 -3.42
CA MET A 1 36.61 -6.74 -3.59
C MET A 1 35.57 -5.94 -4.35
N ILE A 2 35.15 -6.45 -5.52
CA ILE A 2 34.28 -5.75 -6.46
C ILE A 2 32.86 -5.69 -5.88
N ALA A 3 32.21 -4.53 -6.05
CA ALA A 3 30.92 -4.17 -5.50
C ALA A 3 29.80 -5.13 -5.93
N VAL A 4 28.92 -5.45 -4.98
CA VAL A 4 27.51 -5.68 -5.26
C VAL A 4 26.75 -4.75 -4.31
N ALA A 5 26.70 -3.47 -4.66
CA ALA A 5 25.50 -2.70 -4.38
C ALA A 5 24.41 -3.36 -5.23
N GLY A 6 23.84 -4.46 -4.73
CA GLY A 6 22.58 -4.93 -5.25
C GLY A 6 21.64 -3.74 -5.13
N PRO A 7 20.83 -3.43 -6.16
CA PRO A 7 19.75 -2.49 -5.93
C PRO A 7 19.05 -2.99 -4.67
N ALA A 8 18.88 -2.13 -3.67
CA ALA A 8 17.94 -2.42 -2.61
C ALA A 8 16.63 -2.67 -3.34
N TRP A 9 16.34 -3.96 -3.54
CA TRP A 9 15.06 -4.47 -3.94
C TRP A 9 14.08 -3.64 -3.09
N ALA A 10 13.21 -2.79 -3.63
CA ALA A 10 12.02 -3.24 -4.35
C ALA A 10 11.48 -4.59 -3.83
N ALA A 11 11.73 -4.93 -2.55
CA ALA A 11 10.86 -5.79 -1.79
C ALA A 11 9.53 -5.05 -1.86
N GLY A 12 8.60 -5.56 -2.68
CA GLY A 12 7.38 -4.83 -3.02
C GLY A 12 6.70 -4.38 -1.74
N GLU A 13 6.84 -3.09 -1.44
CA GLU A 13 6.31 -2.51 -0.21
C GLU A 13 4.80 -2.67 -0.29
N TYR A 14 4.22 -3.25 0.75
CA TYR A 14 2.78 -3.35 0.90
C TYR A 14 2.25 -1.94 1.20
N GLY A 15 1.66 -1.33 0.19
CA GLY A 15 0.95 -0.07 0.33
C GLY A 15 -0.46 -0.31 0.83
N VAL A 16 -0.88 0.48 1.81
CA VAL A 16 -2.28 0.56 2.23
C VAL A 16 -2.94 1.67 1.43
N PHE A 17 -3.84 1.29 0.54
CA PHE A 17 -4.54 2.20 -0.38
C PHE A 17 -6.02 2.31 -0.03
N CYS A 18 -6.58 3.49 -0.24
CA CYS A 18 -8.01 3.69 -0.33
C CYS A 18 -8.40 3.69 -1.81
N ALA A 19 -9.02 2.63 -2.29
CA ALA A 19 -9.54 2.54 -3.65
C ALA A 19 -11.04 2.24 -3.59
N ASP A 20 -11.85 2.92 -4.40
CA ASP A 20 -13.30 2.73 -4.41
C ASP A 20 -13.98 2.94 -3.04
N ASN A 21 -13.42 3.85 -2.21
CA ASN A 21 -13.83 4.06 -0.81
C ASN A 21 -13.66 2.82 0.09
N ARG A 22 -12.77 1.89 -0.28
CA ARG A 22 -12.43 0.70 0.51
C ARG A 22 -10.93 0.58 0.71
N ILE A 23 -10.53 0.09 1.88
CA ILE A 23 -9.14 -0.20 2.17
C ILE A 23 -8.68 -1.44 1.41
N GLU A 24 -7.64 -1.29 0.61
CA GLU A 24 -6.94 -2.37 -0.07
C GLU A 24 -5.46 -2.35 0.30
N ILE A 25 -4.85 -3.53 0.40
CA ILE A 25 -3.42 -3.69 0.62
C ILE A 25 -2.86 -4.29 -0.65
N GLU A 26 -2.03 -3.54 -1.36
CA GLU A 26 -1.44 -3.96 -2.64
C GLU A 26 0.07 -3.73 -2.60
N MET A 27 0.83 -4.54 -3.34
CA MET A 27 2.29 -4.36 -3.51
C MET A 27 2.61 -3.42 -4.68
N ARG A 28 1.61 -2.70 -5.18
CA ARG A 28 1.72 -1.77 -6.31
C ARG A 28 1.97 -0.36 -5.82
N THR A 29 2.54 0.48 -6.69
CA THR A 29 2.73 1.89 -6.35
C THR A 29 1.41 2.67 -6.45
N LEU A 30 1.32 3.80 -5.76
CA LEU A 30 0.17 4.70 -5.85
C LEU A 30 -0.14 5.10 -7.30
N GLU A 31 0.88 5.30 -8.13
CA GLU A 31 0.69 5.65 -9.55
C GLU A 31 0.08 4.50 -10.36
N GLN A 32 0.47 3.26 -10.07
CA GLN A 32 -0.12 2.06 -10.69
C GLN A 32 -1.58 1.91 -10.28
N GLU A 33 -1.89 2.07 -8.99
CA GLU A 33 -3.27 2.01 -8.51
C GLU A 33 -4.12 3.15 -9.08
N LYS A 34 -3.58 4.37 -9.18
CA LYS A 34 -4.27 5.49 -9.84
C LYS A 34 -4.51 5.25 -11.32
N THR A 35 -3.60 4.56 -12.00
CA THR A 35 -3.77 4.19 -13.41
C THR A 35 -4.83 3.10 -13.58
N ALA A 36 -4.88 2.13 -12.67
CA ALA A 36 -5.80 0.99 -12.75
C ALA A 36 -7.23 1.32 -12.27
N ARG A 37 -7.34 2.09 -11.17
CA ARG A 37 -8.61 2.39 -10.47
C ARG A 37 -9.10 3.83 -10.70
N GLY A 38 -8.25 4.71 -11.24
CA GLY A 38 -8.52 6.13 -11.46
C GLY A 38 -7.94 7.05 -10.37
N SER A 39 -8.15 8.35 -10.52
CA SER A 39 -7.54 9.37 -9.65
C SER A 39 -8.01 9.35 -8.19
N ASN A 40 -9.09 8.62 -7.88
CA ASN A 40 -9.68 8.54 -6.54
C ASN A 40 -9.01 7.43 -5.69
N VAL A 41 -7.69 7.35 -5.76
CA VAL A 41 -6.88 6.46 -4.92
C VAL A 41 -5.90 7.28 -4.10
N CYS A 42 -5.84 6.98 -2.80
CA CYS A 42 -4.90 7.58 -1.87
C CYS A 42 -4.14 6.50 -1.12
N GLN A 43 -2.90 6.79 -0.79
CA GLN A 43 -2.07 5.91 0.01
C GLN A 43 -2.03 6.42 1.45
N PHE A 44 -2.27 5.53 2.40
CA PHE A 44 -2.16 5.82 3.83
C PHE A 44 -0.80 5.44 4.42
N GLY A 45 -0.11 4.47 3.82
CA GLY A 45 1.23 4.06 4.26
C GLY A 45 1.85 3.02 3.33
N SER A 46 3.16 2.79 3.50
CA SER A 46 3.95 1.70 2.90
C SER A 46 4.55 0.87 4.03
N PHE A 47 4.60 -0.44 3.87
CA PHE A 47 5.16 -1.35 4.85
C PHE A 47 5.96 -2.46 4.16
N ASP A 48 7.08 -2.88 4.73
CA ASP A 48 7.89 -3.97 4.20
C ASP A 48 7.19 -5.35 4.33
N TYR A 49 6.27 -5.49 5.29
CA TYR A 49 5.59 -6.75 5.59
C TYR A 49 4.06 -6.61 5.53
N LEU A 50 3.40 -7.61 4.96
CA LEU A 50 1.93 -7.68 4.90
C LEU A 50 1.29 -7.62 6.29
N SER A 51 1.90 -8.29 7.28
CA SER A 51 1.40 -8.32 8.65
C SER A 51 1.36 -6.93 9.30
N ASP A 52 2.34 -6.07 9.01
CA ASP A 52 2.37 -4.68 9.49
C ASP A 52 1.29 -3.84 8.81
N ALA A 53 1.14 -3.97 7.49
CA ALA A 53 0.06 -3.32 6.75
C ALA A 53 -1.33 -3.74 7.28
N GLN A 54 -1.54 -5.04 7.49
CA GLN A 54 -2.79 -5.56 8.07
C GLN A 54 -3.01 -5.07 9.49
N SER A 55 -1.98 -5.02 10.32
CA SER A 55 -2.06 -4.49 11.69
C SER A 55 -2.40 -3.01 11.71
N PHE A 56 -1.79 -2.23 10.82
CA PHE A 56 -2.12 -0.81 10.63
C PHE A 56 -3.58 -0.64 10.18
N VAL A 57 -4.03 -1.44 9.21
CA VAL A 57 -5.40 -1.41 8.74
C VAL A 57 -6.38 -1.78 9.85
N ALA A 58 -6.11 -2.84 10.60
CA ALA A 58 -6.94 -3.28 11.70
C ALA A 58 -7.04 -2.21 12.80
N LYS A 59 -5.92 -1.55 13.11
CA LYS A 59 -5.85 -0.52 14.16
C LYS A 59 -6.53 0.79 13.78
N ASN A 60 -6.44 1.22 12.52
CA ASN A 60 -6.93 2.54 12.10
C ASN A 60 -8.30 2.48 11.41
N PHE A 61 -8.59 1.41 10.67
CA PHE A 61 -9.79 1.25 9.85
C PHE A 61 -10.64 0.03 10.26
N GLY A 62 -10.12 -0.84 11.13
CA GLY A 62 -10.80 -2.04 11.61
C GLY A 62 -10.47 -3.30 10.80
N SER A 63 -10.54 -3.25 9.47
CA SER A 63 -10.23 -4.41 8.61
C SER A 63 -9.98 -4.01 7.15
N GLN A 64 -9.37 -4.91 6.36
CA GLN A 64 -9.29 -4.75 4.91
C GLN A 64 -10.71 -4.76 4.31
N GLY A 65 -10.98 -3.89 3.35
CA GLY A 65 -12.31 -3.67 2.79
C GLY A 65 -13.20 -2.74 3.61
N ALA A 66 -12.72 -2.24 4.76
CA ALA A 66 -13.42 -1.20 5.52
C ALA A 66 -13.57 0.08 4.68
N ALA A 67 -14.62 0.84 4.98
CA ALA A 67 -14.86 2.12 4.34
C ALA A 67 -13.69 3.09 4.63
N CYS A 68 -13.18 3.72 3.60
CA CYS A 68 -12.17 4.75 3.70
C CYS A 68 -12.52 5.95 2.83
N SER A 69 -11.86 7.06 3.08
CA SER A 69 -11.99 8.24 2.24
C SER A 69 -10.63 8.89 2.10
N CYS A 70 -10.27 9.20 0.85
CA CYS A 70 -9.23 10.16 0.53
C CYS A 70 -9.58 11.49 1.19
N LYS A 71 -8.77 11.96 2.13
CA LYS A 71 -9.01 13.20 2.86
C LYS A 71 -7.95 14.23 2.48
#